data_AF-W9XJF4-F1
#
_entry.id   AF-W9XJF4-F1
#
_cell.length_a   1.000
_cell.length_b   1.000
_cell.length_c   1.000
_cell.angle_alpha   90.00
_cell.angle_beta   90.00
_cell.angle_gamma   90.00
#
_symmetry.space_group_name_H-M   'P 1'
#
loop_
_entity.id
_entity.type
_entity.pdbx_description
1 polymer ?
#
loop_
_entity_poly.entity_id
_entity_poly.type
_entity_poly.pdbx_seq_one_letter_code
_entity_poly.pdbx_strand_id
1 'polypeptide(L)'
;MALAHNGILRGLNSIYLQATHIPREDLAAICDFLTYCQCWGESMQHHHDAEEEVFFPSIEQISGVQGIMDRNIEQHRAFTPGFDLFQEYARTCPPQDYDGAKVRSLIEGFAESLSRHLREEIDTLRALDAYDSERVRQAYKRLEKSLMATDNVRRPCDVQA
;
A
#
# COMPACT_ATOMS: atom_id res chain seq x y z
N MET A 1 -1.74 -11.13 5.18
CA MET A 1 -2.69 -10.09 5.65
C MET A 1 -2.20 -9.40 6.91
N ALA A 2 -2.42 -9.90 8.13
CA ALA A 2 -2.06 -9.16 9.36
C ALA A 2 -0.60 -8.62 9.40
N LEU A 3 0.38 -9.43 8.97
CA LEU A 3 1.78 -9.00 8.89
C LEU A 3 2.01 -7.93 7.81
N ALA A 4 1.44 -8.11 6.62
CA ALA A 4 1.50 -7.15 5.52
C ALA A 4 0.87 -5.81 5.91
N HIS A 5 -0.34 -5.83 6.50
CA HIS A 5 -1.06 -4.63 6.93
C HIS A 5 -0.32 -3.87 8.01
N ASN A 6 0.28 -4.59 8.98
CA ASN A 6 1.14 -3.97 9.98
C ASN A 6 2.38 -3.33 9.34
N GLY A 7 2.97 -3.95 8.32
CA GLY A 7 4.04 -3.35 7.52
C GLY A 7 3.61 -2.05 6.85
N ILE A 8 2.47 -2.06 6.15
CA ILE A 8 1.88 -0.90 5.47
C ILE A 8 1.65 0.25 6.46
N LEU A 9 0.96 -0.01 7.59
CA LEU A 9 0.67 1.00 8.61
C LEU A 9 1.94 1.56 9.26
N ARG A 10 2.93 0.71 9.57
CA ARG A 10 4.19 1.17 10.15
C ARG A 10 5.00 2.01 9.17
N GLY A 11 5.01 1.65 7.90
CA GLY A 11 5.63 2.44 6.84
C GLY A 11 4.98 3.81 6.73
N LEU A 12 3.64 3.87 6.65
CA LEU A 12 2.89 5.13 6.58
C LEU A 12 3.15 6.03 7.80
N ASN A 13 3.13 5.45 9.00
CA ASN A 13 3.45 6.18 10.24
C ASN A 13 4.88 6.73 10.22
N SER A 14 5.84 5.96 9.72
CA SER A 14 7.24 6.42 9.60
C SER A 14 7.33 7.61 8.65
N ILE A 15 6.70 7.54 7.48
CA ILE A 15 6.68 8.64 6.50
C ILE A 15 6.03 9.88 7.12
N TYR A 16 4.84 9.73 7.70
CA TYR A 16 4.10 10.84 8.30
C TYR A 16 4.88 11.54 9.42
N LEU A 17 5.54 10.76 10.28
CA LEU A 17 6.32 11.30 11.40
C LEU A 17 7.62 11.96 10.93
N GLN A 18 8.34 11.38 9.97
CA GLN A 18 9.64 11.90 9.57
C GLN A 18 9.56 13.05 8.56
N ALA A 19 8.45 13.21 7.84
CA ALA A 19 8.33 14.19 6.76
C ALA A 19 8.76 15.61 7.15
N THR A 20 8.44 16.07 8.37
CA THR A 20 8.77 17.45 8.82
C THR A 20 10.12 17.56 9.55
N HIS A 21 10.87 16.47 9.67
CA HIS A 21 12.10 16.42 10.47
C HIS A 21 13.38 16.32 9.63
N ILE A 22 13.25 16.22 8.30
CA ILE A 22 14.40 16.19 7.38
C ILE A 22 14.89 17.63 7.18
N PRO A 23 16.19 17.93 7.40
CA PRO A 23 16.74 19.26 7.13
C PRO A 23 16.55 19.67 5.67
N ARG A 24 16.16 20.92 5.42
CA ARG A 24 15.85 21.41 4.07
C ARG A 24 17.09 21.51 3.18
N GLU A 25 18.24 21.71 3.80
CA GLU A 25 19.54 21.79 3.17
C GLU A 25 20.11 20.42 2.79
N ASP A 26 19.59 19.34 3.36
CA ASP A 26 20.08 17.98 3.10
C ASP A 26 19.33 17.35 1.92
N LEU A 27 19.67 17.82 0.71
CA LEU A 27 19.03 17.36 -0.54
C LEU A 27 19.22 15.85 -0.79
N ALA A 28 20.31 15.27 -0.28
CA ALA A 28 20.55 13.84 -0.37
C ALA A 28 19.57 13.06 0.52
N ALA A 29 19.44 13.43 1.80
CA ALA A 29 18.48 12.81 2.70
C ALA A 29 17.02 12.99 2.22
N ILE A 30 16.69 14.16 1.65
CA ILE A 30 15.39 14.40 1.04
C ILE A 30 15.17 13.44 -0.14
N CYS A 31 16.15 13.25 -1.01
CA CYS A 31 15.97 12.35 -2.13
C CYS A 31 15.83 10.88 -1.71
N ASP A 32 16.60 10.46 -0.71
CA ASP A 32 16.45 9.14 -0.10
C ASP A 32 15.07 8.96 0.53
N PHE A 33 14.54 9.99 1.19
CA PHE A 33 13.20 9.95 1.77
C PHE A 33 12.09 9.90 0.72
N LEU A 34 12.19 10.67 -0.36
CA LEU A 34 11.25 10.58 -1.49
C LEU A 34 11.31 9.20 -2.14
N THR A 35 12.51 8.63 -2.30
CA THR A 35 12.70 7.25 -2.78
C THR A 35 12.04 6.24 -1.83
N TYR A 36 12.20 6.40 -0.52
CA TYR A 36 11.53 5.57 0.49
C TYR A 36 10.00 5.66 0.39
N CYS A 37 9.45 6.86 0.21
CA CYS A 37 8.01 7.06 0.00
C CYS A 37 7.51 6.31 -1.24
N GLN A 38 8.26 6.37 -2.35
CA GLN A 38 7.91 5.63 -3.56
C GLN A 38 8.00 4.11 -3.35
N CYS A 39 9.03 3.60 -2.67
CA CYS A 39 9.13 2.16 -2.35
C CYS A 39 7.94 1.67 -1.51
N TRP A 40 7.53 2.46 -0.51
CA TRP A 40 6.34 2.14 0.28
C TRP A 40 5.06 2.17 -0.58
N GLY A 41 4.91 3.17 -1.44
CA GLY A 41 3.78 3.29 -2.36
C GLY A 41 3.68 2.09 -3.30
N GLU A 42 4.77 1.73 -3.98
CA GLU A 42 4.81 0.56 -4.86
C GLU A 42 4.50 -0.75 -4.13
N SER A 43 5.04 -0.93 -2.92
CA SER A 43 4.73 -2.12 -2.11
C SER A 43 3.25 -2.18 -1.72
N MET A 44 2.62 -1.03 -1.45
CA MET A 44 1.21 -0.95 -1.11
C MET A 44 0.32 -1.21 -2.33
N GLN A 45 0.65 -0.61 -3.48
CA GLN A 45 -0.05 -0.84 -4.74
C GLN A 45 0.01 -2.32 -5.13
N HIS A 46 1.21 -2.91 -5.13
CA HIS A 46 1.42 -4.32 -5.48
C HIS A 46 0.65 -5.29 -4.56
N HIS A 47 0.55 -4.96 -3.27
CA HIS A 47 -0.25 -5.73 -2.30
C HIS A 47 -1.73 -5.78 -2.72
N HIS A 48 -2.36 -4.63 -2.97
CA HIS A 48 -3.78 -4.57 -3.30
C HIS A 48 -4.09 -5.06 -4.73
N ASP A 49 -3.20 -4.82 -5.70
CA ASP A 49 -3.34 -5.35 -7.06
C ASP A 49 -3.35 -6.88 -7.04
N ALA A 50 -2.42 -7.50 -6.31
CA ALA A 50 -2.37 -8.94 -6.20
C ALA A 50 -3.60 -9.53 -5.49
N GLU A 51 -4.20 -8.78 -4.54
CA GLU A 51 -5.47 -9.16 -3.94
C GLU A 51 -6.60 -9.19 -4.97
N GLU A 52 -6.79 -8.12 -5.74
CA GLU A 52 -7.86 -8.03 -6.74
C GLU A 52 -7.65 -8.97 -7.94
N GLU A 53 -6.41 -9.19 -8.37
CA GLU A 53 -6.09 -10.03 -9.54
C GLU A 53 -6.05 -11.53 -9.22
N VAL A 54 -5.67 -11.90 -7.99
CA VAL A 54 -5.37 -13.31 -7.64
C VAL A 54 -6.24 -13.81 -6.49
N PHE A 55 -6.26 -13.08 -5.38
CA PHE A 55 -6.82 -13.59 -4.14
C PHE A 55 -8.35 -13.50 -4.10
N PHE A 56 -8.93 -12.33 -4.34
CA PHE A 56 -10.37 -12.12 -4.31
C PHE A 56 -11.12 -13.00 -5.32
N PRO A 57 -10.67 -13.15 -6.59
CA PRO A 57 -11.29 -14.09 -7.52
C PRO A 57 -11.21 -15.55 -7.05
N SER A 58 -10.09 -15.94 -6.40
CA SER A 58 -9.96 -17.28 -5.81
C SER A 58 -10.99 -17.49 -4.68
N ILE A 59 -11.25 -16.47 -3.85
CA ILE A 59 -12.23 -16.56 -2.76
C ILE A 59 -13.66 -16.70 -3.30
N GLU A 60 -14.03 -15.95 -4.34
CA GLU A 60 -15.33 -16.13 -5.01
C GLU A 60 -15.49 -17.55 -5.57
N GLN A 61 -14.47 -18.08 -6.23
CA GLN A 61 -14.50 -19.45 -6.77
C GLN A 61 -14.62 -20.51 -5.67
N ILE A 62 -13.98 -20.31 -4.52
CA ILE A 62 -14.00 -21.26 -3.40
C ILE A 62 -15.36 -21.22 -2.70
N SER A 63 -15.89 -20.02 -2.45
CA SER A 63 -17.16 -19.80 -1.75
C SER A 63 -18.38 -20.10 -2.61
N GLY A 64 -18.26 -19.94 -3.94
CA GLY A 64 -19.39 -19.98 -4.87
C GLY A 64 -20.31 -18.75 -4.76
N VAL A 65 -19.88 -17.71 -4.04
CA VAL A 65 -20.65 -16.48 -3.82
C VAL A 65 -20.00 -15.35 -4.61
N GLN A 66 -20.69 -14.91 -5.66
CA GLN A 66 -20.29 -13.76 -6.47
C GLN A 66 -20.36 -12.48 -5.63
N GLY A 67 -19.34 -11.62 -5.74
CA GLY A 67 -19.29 -10.32 -5.06
C GLY A 67 -18.98 -10.42 -3.56
N ILE A 68 -18.57 -11.59 -3.04
CA ILE A 68 -18.26 -11.75 -1.60
C ILE A 68 -17.11 -10.82 -1.15
N MET A 69 -16.27 -10.37 -2.09
CA MET A 69 -15.16 -9.46 -1.83
C MET A 69 -15.40 -8.02 -2.30
N ASP A 70 -16.58 -7.69 -2.85
CA ASP A 70 -16.88 -6.37 -3.43
C ASP A 70 -16.67 -5.22 -2.44
N ARG A 71 -16.99 -5.44 -1.17
CA ARG A 71 -16.73 -4.46 -0.11
C ARG A 71 -15.24 -4.08 -0.01
N ASN A 72 -14.33 -5.04 -0.12
CA ASN A 72 -12.89 -4.77 -0.03
C ASN A 72 -12.41 -4.01 -1.27
N ILE A 73 -12.93 -4.36 -2.45
CA ILE A 73 -12.65 -3.65 -3.71
C ILE A 73 -13.17 -2.21 -3.66
N GLU A 74 -14.38 -1.98 -3.16
CA GLU A 74 -14.91 -0.62 -2.96
C GLU A 74 -14.06 0.19 -1.97
N GLN A 75 -13.52 -0.47 -0.95
CA GLN A 75 -12.62 0.15 0.01
C GLN A 75 -11.26 0.50 -0.58
N HIS A 76 -10.71 -0.33 -1.49
CA HIS A 76 -9.53 0.03 -2.28
C HIS A 76 -9.79 1.33 -3.04
N ARG A 77 -10.85 1.35 -3.84
CA ARG A 77 -11.28 2.51 -4.64
C ARG A 77 -11.48 3.77 -3.81
N ALA A 78 -11.90 3.64 -2.55
CA ALA A 78 -12.14 4.76 -1.66
C ALA A 78 -10.86 5.50 -1.23
N PHE A 79 -9.70 4.83 -1.15
CA PHE A 79 -8.43 5.48 -0.82
C PHE A 79 -7.57 5.79 -2.06
N THR A 80 -7.78 5.08 -3.19
CA THR A 80 -6.95 5.21 -4.40
C THR A 80 -6.73 6.65 -4.86
N PRO A 81 -7.75 7.53 -4.98
CA PRO A 81 -7.53 8.88 -5.49
C PRO A 81 -6.56 9.72 -4.64
N GLY A 82 -6.67 9.63 -3.30
CA GLY A 82 -5.76 10.35 -2.41
C GLY A 82 -4.37 9.73 -2.37
N PHE A 83 -4.30 8.41 -2.49
CA PHE A 83 -3.04 7.68 -2.59
C PHE A 83 -2.26 8.02 -3.86
N ASP A 84 -2.93 8.13 -5.01
CA ASP A 84 -2.32 8.51 -6.29
C ASP A 84 -1.67 9.90 -6.22
N LEU A 85 -2.31 10.85 -5.54
CA LEU A 85 -1.73 12.19 -5.32
C LEU A 85 -0.44 12.13 -4.49
N PHE A 86 -0.39 11.26 -3.49
CA PHE A 86 0.82 11.04 -2.69
C PHE A 86 1.93 10.38 -3.52
N GLN A 87 1.62 9.32 -4.28
CA GLN A 87 2.59 8.65 -5.15
C GLN A 87 3.15 9.61 -6.19
N GLU A 88 2.30 10.42 -6.80
CA GLU A 88 2.72 11.39 -7.81
C GLU A 88 3.66 12.44 -7.22
N TYR A 89 3.36 12.96 -6.02
CA TYR A 89 4.26 13.87 -5.33
C TYR A 89 5.61 13.20 -5.03
N ALA A 90 5.60 11.99 -4.47
CA ALA A 90 6.83 11.27 -4.14
C ALA A 90 7.70 10.99 -5.39
N ARG A 91 7.06 10.74 -6.54
CA ARG A 91 7.70 10.43 -7.82
C ARG A 91 8.28 11.66 -8.54
N THR A 92 7.59 12.80 -8.44
CA THR A 92 7.87 13.97 -9.30
C THR A 92 8.43 15.17 -8.56
N CYS A 93 8.32 15.23 -7.23
CA CYS A 93 8.88 16.32 -6.44
C CYS A 93 10.41 16.29 -6.53
N PRO A 94 11.05 17.36 -7.03
CA PRO A 94 12.50 17.45 -6.93
C PRO A 94 12.90 17.77 -5.47
N PRO A 95 14.10 17.36 -5.00
CA PRO A 95 14.49 17.54 -3.60
C PRO A 95 14.42 18.99 -3.10
N GLN A 96 14.74 19.97 -3.95
CA GLN A 96 14.69 21.39 -3.59
C GLN A 96 13.27 21.93 -3.32
N ASP A 97 12.24 21.28 -3.86
CA ASP A 97 10.84 21.69 -3.70
C ASP A 97 10.13 20.85 -2.62
N TYR A 98 10.88 20.02 -1.90
CA TYR A 98 10.34 19.16 -0.86
C TYR A 98 9.70 19.96 0.27
N ASP A 99 8.48 19.56 0.63
CA ASP A 99 7.72 20.11 1.74
C ASP A 99 7.10 18.98 2.57
N GLY A 100 7.68 18.75 3.74
CA GLY A 100 7.18 17.78 4.71
C GLY A 100 5.73 18.02 5.15
N ALA A 101 5.28 19.27 5.21
CA ALA A 101 3.89 19.58 5.54
C ALA A 101 2.95 19.16 4.40
N LYS A 102 3.37 19.34 3.15
CA LYS A 102 2.64 18.84 1.97
C LYS A 102 2.51 17.33 1.99
N VAL A 103 3.59 16.59 2.32
CA VAL A 103 3.54 15.12 2.48
C VAL A 103 2.49 14.70 3.51
N ARG A 104 2.47 15.34 4.69
CA ARG A 104 1.47 15.04 5.73
C ARG A 104 0.04 15.29 5.25
N SER A 105 -0.19 16.42 4.59
CA SER A 105 -1.51 16.77 4.04
C SER A 105 -1.98 15.77 2.97
N LEU A 106 -1.06 15.28 2.12
CA LEU A 106 -1.38 14.23 1.14
C LEU A 106 -1.77 12.92 1.83
N ILE A 107 -1.05 12.51 2.86
CA ILE A 107 -1.36 11.32 3.66
C ILE A 107 -2.73 11.44 4.33
N GLU A 108 -3.04 12.59 4.92
CA GLU A 108 -4.34 12.87 5.54
C GLU A 108 -5.51 12.69 4.55
N GLY A 109 -5.28 12.88 3.25
CA GLY A 109 -6.27 12.69 2.19
C GLY A 109 -6.71 11.24 1.95
N PHE A 110 -5.95 10.23 2.40
CA PHE A 110 -6.30 8.82 2.19
C PHE A 110 -6.15 7.92 3.41
N ALA A 111 -5.41 8.35 4.45
CA ALA A 111 -5.03 7.51 5.58
C ALA A 111 -6.23 6.93 6.35
N GLU A 112 -7.32 7.68 6.50
CA GLU A 112 -8.53 7.18 7.17
C GLU A 112 -9.18 6.04 6.39
N SER A 113 -9.41 6.24 5.09
CA SER A 113 -9.99 5.22 4.20
C SER A 113 -9.12 3.96 4.13
N LEU A 114 -7.81 4.12 3.99
CA LEU A 114 -6.85 3.01 4.02
C LEU A 114 -6.87 2.28 5.37
N SER A 115 -6.81 3.01 6.49
CA SER A 115 -6.81 2.40 7.83
C SER A 115 -8.11 1.67 8.15
N ARG A 116 -9.24 2.15 7.60
CA ARG A 116 -10.52 1.46 7.68
C ARG A 116 -10.49 0.16 6.89
N HIS A 117 -10.04 0.21 5.63
CA HIS A 117 -9.89 -0.97 4.78
C HIS A 117 -9.04 -2.06 5.45
N LEU A 118 -7.81 -1.73 5.85
CA LEU A 118 -6.86 -2.69 6.42
C LEU A 118 -7.36 -3.36 7.72
N ARG A 119 -8.31 -2.72 8.42
CA ARG A 119 -8.95 -3.25 9.63
C ARG A 119 -10.15 -4.11 9.29
N GLU A 120 -11.05 -3.59 8.45
CA GLU A 120 -12.33 -4.24 8.14
C GLU A 120 -12.15 -5.47 7.25
N GLU A 121 -11.12 -5.49 6.40
CA GLU A 121 -10.78 -6.69 5.62
C GLU A 121 -10.49 -7.88 6.53
N ILE A 122 -9.84 -7.68 7.69
CA ILE A 122 -9.56 -8.77 8.63
C ILE A 122 -10.85 -9.47 9.07
N ASP A 123 -11.93 -8.73 9.31
CA ASP A 123 -13.22 -9.32 9.66
C ASP A 123 -13.85 -10.04 8.48
N THR A 124 -13.75 -9.48 7.26
CA THR A 124 -14.18 -10.16 6.03
C THR A 124 -13.45 -11.50 5.84
N LEU A 125 -12.13 -11.53 6.04
CA LEU A 125 -11.33 -12.74 5.88
C LEU A 125 -11.58 -13.76 6.99
N ARG A 126 -11.85 -13.31 8.22
CA ARG A 126 -12.22 -14.21 9.32
C ARG A 126 -13.55 -14.90 9.05
N ALA A 127 -14.51 -14.22 8.42
CA ALA A 127 -15.79 -14.81 8.04
C ALA A 127 -15.69 -15.88 6.94
N LEU A 128 -14.51 -16.07 6.33
CA LEU A 128 -14.27 -17.16 5.38
C LEU A 128 -14.12 -18.53 6.07
N ASP A 129 -14.13 -18.58 7.40
CA ASP A 129 -14.14 -19.82 8.18
C ASP A 129 -15.37 -20.71 7.89
N ALA A 130 -16.44 -20.12 7.35
CA ALA A 130 -17.61 -20.83 6.84
C ALA A 130 -17.33 -21.67 5.57
N TYR A 131 -16.18 -21.48 4.91
CA TYR A 131 -15.81 -22.18 3.66
C TYR A 131 -14.62 -23.14 3.86
N ASP A 132 -14.21 -23.82 2.79
CA ASP A 132 -13.10 -24.77 2.80
C ASP A 132 -11.77 -24.07 3.15
N SER A 133 -11.40 -24.18 4.43
CA SER A 133 -10.22 -23.52 5.00
C SER A 133 -8.91 -23.95 4.35
N GLU A 134 -8.81 -25.20 3.87
CA GLU A 134 -7.60 -25.66 3.18
C GLU A 134 -7.48 -25.02 1.80
N ARG A 135 -8.59 -24.92 1.06
CA ARG A 135 -8.60 -24.20 -0.22
C ARG A 135 -8.33 -22.71 -0.06
N VAL A 136 -8.88 -22.08 0.98
CA VAL A 136 -8.60 -20.67 1.31
C VAL A 136 -7.11 -20.49 1.64
N ARG A 137 -6.53 -21.37 2.46
CA ARG A 137 -5.09 -21.36 2.77
C ARG A 137 -4.23 -21.52 1.51
N GLN A 138 -4.64 -22.37 0.57
CA GLN A 138 -3.95 -22.52 -0.72
C GLN A 138 -4.06 -21.27 -1.60
N ALA A 139 -5.22 -20.60 -1.61
CA ALA A 139 -5.38 -19.32 -2.31
C ALA A 139 -4.44 -18.25 -1.74
N TYR A 140 -4.36 -18.16 -0.40
CA TYR A 140 -3.46 -17.22 0.26
C TYR A 140 -1.98 -17.51 -0.05
N LYS A 141 -1.56 -18.78 -0.08
CA LYS A 141 -0.19 -19.14 -0.53
C LYS A 141 0.10 -18.74 -1.97
N ARG A 142 -0.90 -18.76 -2.86
CA ARG A 142 -0.72 -18.31 -4.25
C ARG A 142 -0.52 -16.80 -4.32
N LEU A 143 -1.26 -16.03 -3.52
CA LEU A 143 -1.05 -14.60 -3.34
C LEU A 143 0.37 -14.30 -2.84
N GLU A 144 0.82 -14.96 -1.77
CA GLU A 144 2.19 -14.73 -1.26
C GLU A 144 3.25 -15.01 -2.32
N LYS A 145 3.05 -16.06 -3.13
CA LYS A 145 3.95 -16.39 -4.23
C LYS A 145 3.91 -15.34 -5.35
N SER A 146 2.75 -14.79 -5.71
CA SER A 146 2.66 -13.75 -6.74
C SER A 146 3.33 -12.46 -6.28
N LEU A 147 3.19 -12.10 -5.00
CA LEU A 147 3.86 -10.95 -4.42
C LEU A 147 5.40 -11.02 -4.52
N MET A 148 5.96 -12.23 -4.43
CA MET A 148 7.40 -12.48 -4.53
C MET A 148 7.92 -12.69 -5.96
N ALA A 149 7.06 -12.70 -6.97
CA ALA A 149 7.43 -13.06 -8.34
C ALA A 149 7.94 -11.86 -9.17
N THR A 150 7.82 -10.65 -8.66
CA THR A 150 8.11 -9.40 -9.35
C THR A 150 9.08 -8.56 -8.54
N ASP A 151 10.14 -8.07 -9.18
CA ASP A 151 11.06 -7.09 -8.60
C ASP A 151 10.93 -5.75 -9.33
N ASN A 152 10.78 -4.66 -8.58
CA ASN A 152 10.89 -3.31 -9.10
C ASN A 152 12.35 -2.86 -9.02
N VAL A 153 12.97 -2.60 -10.17
CA VAL A 153 14.34 -2.06 -10.24
C VAL A 153 14.27 -0.56 -10.43
N ARG A 154 14.67 0.21 -9.40
CA ARG A 154 14.79 1.68 -9.50
C ARG A 154 16.26 2.09 -9.68
N ARG A 155 16.48 3.12 -10.50
CA ARG A 155 17.78 3.80 -10.57
C ARG A 155 17.96 4.72 -9.34
N PRO A 156 19.17 4.83 -8.77
CA PRO A 156 19.43 5.76 -7.69
C PRO A 156 19.03 7.19 -8.07
N CYS A 157 18.65 7.98 -7.08
CA CYS A 157 18.48 9.41 -7.28
C CYS A 157 19.83 10.08 -7.56
N ASP A 158 19.96 10.69 -8.74
CA ASP A 158 21.13 11.47 -9.09
C ASP A 158 21.00 12.88 -8.48
N VAL A 159 21.51 13.08 -7.27
CA VAL A 159 21.60 14.42 -6.68
C VAL A 159 22.80 15.12 -7.34
N GLN A 160 22.54 16.05 -8.26
CA GLN A 160 23.59 16.96 -8.74
C GLN A 160 23.94 17.93 -7.61
N ALA A 161 25.18 17.82 -7.13
CA ALA A 161 25.76 18.71 -6.12
C ALA A 161 25.93 20.15 -6.62
#